data_AF-A0A2E9ZHH3-F1
#
_entry.id   AF-A0A2E9ZHH3-F1
#
_cell.length_a   1.000
_cell.length_b   1.000
_cell.length_c   1.000
_cell.angle_alpha   90.00
_cell.angle_beta   90.00
_cell.angle_gamma   90.00
#
_symmetry.space_group_name_H-M   'P 1'
#
loop_
_entity.id
_entity.type
_entity.pdbx_description
1 polymer ?
#
loop_
_entity_poly.entity_id
_entity_poly.type
_entity_poly.pdbx_seq_one_letter_code
_entity_poly.pdbx_strand_id
1 'polypeptide(L)'
;MMINLSQQPQSSPRRARVIHSAGLACLLLASAATYGQDTVEWTTLGNDFAHTRYSPADQIGADNFDQLEVAWTWDGSSFQAQSGRSTPSYINGRMYTVA
;
A
#
# COMPACT_ATOMS: atom_id res chain seq x y z
N MET A 1 21.54 -41.04 61.54
CA MET A 1 21.29 -39.74 60.90
C MET A 1 20.13 -39.94 59.93
N MET A 2 18.91 -39.57 60.34
CA MET A 2 17.67 -39.69 59.56
C MET A 2 17.19 -38.28 59.18
N ILE A 3 16.57 -38.20 58.01
CA ILE A 3 16.09 -37.00 57.32
C ILE A 3 14.67 -36.71 57.81
N ASN A 4 14.31 -35.44 58.07
CA ASN A 4 12.98 -34.95 57.70
C ASN A 4 12.98 -33.42 57.47
N LEU A 5 12.23 -33.05 56.45
CA LEU A 5 12.08 -31.78 55.77
C LEU A 5 11.05 -30.89 56.49
N SER A 6 11.33 -29.59 56.58
CA SER A 6 10.28 -28.57 56.68
C SER A 6 10.24 -27.78 55.36
N GLN A 7 9.04 -27.74 54.79
CA GLN A 7 8.74 -27.12 53.51
C GLN A 7 8.89 -25.60 53.58
N GLN A 8 9.46 -24.98 52.53
CA GLN A 8 9.40 -23.55 52.29
C GLN A 8 8.57 -23.28 51.01
N PRO A 9 7.71 -22.25 51.01
CA PRO A 9 6.63 -22.10 50.04
C PRO A 9 7.11 -21.63 48.67
N GLN A 10 6.49 -22.17 47.61
CA GLN A 10 6.74 -21.79 46.22
C GLN A 10 6.33 -20.33 45.96
N SER A 11 7.23 -19.54 45.38
CA SER A 11 6.89 -18.28 44.73
C SER A 11 7.12 -18.42 43.22
N SER A 12 6.02 -18.45 42.48
CA SER A 12 6.01 -18.55 41.01
C SER A 12 6.64 -17.32 40.35
N PRO A 13 7.32 -17.46 39.21
CA PRO A 13 7.81 -16.31 38.45
C PRO A 13 6.63 -15.53 37.87
N ARG A 14 6.48 -14.26 38.25
CA ARG A 14 5.56 -13.32 37.59
C ARG A 14 6.05 -13.09 36.16
N ARG A 15 5.48 -13.82 35.20
CA ARG A 15 5.62 -13.51 33.77
C ARG A 15 4.94 -12.17 33.51
N ALA A 16 5.73 -11.11 33.31
CA ALA A 16 5.24 -9.85 32.79
C ALA A 16 4.75 -10.09 31.35
N ARG A 17 3.44 -10.20 31.15
CA ARG A 17 2.84 -10.11 29.82
C ARG A 17 2.81 -8.63 29.42
N VAL A 18 3.79 -8.21 28.62
CA VAL A 18 3.82 -6.87 28.03
C VAL A 18 3.19 -6.93 26.62
N ILE A 19 1.96 -6.43 26.56
CA ILE A 19 1.31 -5.63 25.50
C ILE A 19 1.78 -5.87 24.05
N HIS A 20 1.03 -6.67 23.28
CA HIS A 20 1.13 -6.78 21.81
C HIS A 20 -0.02 -6.08 21.06
N SER A 21 -0.98 -5.50 21.79
CA SER A 21 -2.26 -5.03 21.23
C SER A 21 -2.16 -3.69 20.48
N ALA A 22 -1.22 -2.82 20.85
CA ALA A 22 -1.07 -1.50 20.24
C ALA A 22 -0.53 -1.56 18.80
N GLY A 23 0.39 -2.49 18.51
CA GLY A 23 0.98 -2.63 17.17
C GLY A 23 -0.03 -3.14 16.13
N LEU A 24 -0.90 -4.09 16.51
CA LEU A 24 -1.93 -4.63 15.62
C LEU A 24 -3.00 -3.58 15.28
N ALA A 25 -3.41 -2.78 16.26
CA ALA A 25 -4.37 -1.69 16.03
C ALA A 25 -3.80 -0.62 15.07
N CYS A 26 -2.52 -0.27 15.20
CA CYS A 26 -1.84 0.64 14.27
C CYS A 26 -1.76 0.07 12.85
N LEU A 27 -1.45 -1.23 12.71
CA LEU A 27 -1.39 -1.89 11.40
C LEU A 27 -2.76 -1.94 10.70
N LEU A 28 -3.84 -2.17 11.45
CA LEU A 28 -5.20 -2.23 10.91
C LEU A 28 -5.75 -0.86 10.50
N LEU A 29 -5.33 0.22 11.18
CA LEU A 29 -5.70 1.59 10.81
C LEU A 29 -4.98 2.06 9.55
N ALA A 30 -3.72 1.68 9.35
CA ALA A 30 -2.94 2.04 8.15
C ALA A 30 -3.51 1.40 6.87
N SER A 31 -4.00 0.16 6.94
CA SER A 31 -4.58 -0.53 5.78
C SER A 31 -5.97 -0.02 5.39
N ALA A 32 -6.75 0.53 6.33
CA ALA A 32 -8.05 1.13 6.02
C ALA A 32 -7.92 2.44 5.22
N ALA A 33 -6.83 3.21 5.39
CA ALA A 33 -6.62 4.50 4.74
C ALA A 33 -6.39 4.43 3.23
N THR A 34 -6.03 3.25 2.69
CA THR A 34 -5.82 3.03 1.25
C THR A 34 -7.08 2.64 0.49
N TYR A 35 -8.15 2.20 1.17
CA TYR A 35 -9.40 1.81 0.54
C TYR A 35 -10.35 3.01 0.47
N GLY A 36 -10.17 3.87 -0.53
CA GLY A 36 -11.06 5.01 -0.76
C GLY A 36 -10.37 6.35 -0.97
N GLN A 37 -9.15 6.35 -1.49
CA GLN A 37 -8.61 7.59 -2.06
C GLN A 37 -9.46 7.92 -3.29
N ASP A 38 -10.02 9.13 -3.34
CA ASP A 38 -10.65 9.65 -4.55
C ASP A 38 -9.56 9.79 -5.61
N THR A 39 -9.44 8.78 -6.47
CA THR A 39 -8.49 8.80 -7.56
C THR A 39 -9.12 9.41 -8.80
N VAL A 40 -8.34 10.18 -9.56
CA VAL A 40 -8.77 10.62 -10.88
C VAL A 40 -8.64 9.44 -11.85
N GLU A 41 -9.79 8.90 -12.25
CA GLU A 41 -9.89 7.79 -13.19
C GLU A 41 -9.54 8.23 -14.63
N TRP A 42 -9.07 7.30 -15.45
CA TRP A 42 -8.77 7.51 -16.88
C TRP A 42 -9.46 6.42 -17.71
N THR A 43 -10.74 6.63 -18.00
CA THR A 43 -11.67 5.60 -18.52
C THR A 43 -11.75 5.55 -20.05
N THR A 44 -11.29 6.59 -20.74
CA THR A 44 -11.30 6.70 -22.21
C THR A 44 -9.93 7.12 -22.74
N LEU A 45 -9.67 6.95 -24.04
CA LEU A 45 -8.37 7.28 -24.66
C LEU A 45 -7.92 8.73 -24.41
N GLY A 46 -8.87 9.68 -24.37
CA GLY A 46 -8.61 11.10 -24.16
C GLY A 46 -9.20 11.66 -22.87
N ASN A 47 -9.43 10.80 -21.87
CA ASN A 47 -10.11 11.06 -20.60
C ASN A 47 -11.60 11.43 -20.69
N ASP A 48 -12.04 12.13 -21.74
CA ASP A 48 -13.44 12.41 -22.03
C ASP A 48 -13.82 12.06 -23.49
N PHE A 49 -15.12 12.11 -23.80
CA PHE A 49 -15.63 11.83 -25.15
C PHE A 49 -15.23 12.89 -26.19
N ALA A 50 -14.78 14.07 -25.77
CA ALA A 50 -14.25 15.09 -26.66
C ALA A 50 -12.74 14.92 -26.91
N HIS A 51 -12.10 13.94 -26.25
CA HIS A 51 -10.68 13.65 -26.30
C HIS A 51 -9.80 14.85 -25.90
N THR A 52 -10.19 15.61 -24.86
CA THR A 52 -9.42 16.80 -24.43
C THR A 52 -8.05 16.46 -23.86
N ARG A 53 -7.86 15.21 -23.36
CA ARG A 53 -6.67 14.76 -22.63
C ARG A 53 -6.39 15.58 -21.37
N TYR A 54 -7.43 16.18 -20.80
CA TYR A 54 -7.37 16.97 -19.57
C TYR A 54 -7.58 16.08 -18.33
N SER A 55 -6.87 16.38 -17.25
CA SER A 55 -7.11 15.80 -15.91
C SER A 55 -7.39 16.93 -14.92
N PRO A 56 -8.40 16.80 -14.04
CA PRO A 56 -8.63 17.76 -12.95
C PRO A 56 -7.66 17.60 -11.77
N ALA A 57 -6.74 16.62 -11.80
CA ALA A 57 -5.75 16.44 -10.73
C ALA A 57 -4.82 17.66 -10.62
N ASP A 58 -4.60 18.13 -9.40
CA ASP A 58 -3.84 19.35 -9.09
C ASP A 58 -2.69 19.12 -8.09
N GLN A 59 -2.43 17.87 -7.71
CA GLN A 59 -1.34 17.51 -6.81
C GLN A 59 0.05 17.83 -7.38
N ILE A 60 0.21 17.82 -8.71
CA ILE A 60 1.47 18.07 -9.41
C ILE A 60 1.35 19.41 -10.16
N GLY A 61 2.25 20.35 -9.85
CA GLY A 61 2.28 21.71 -10.37
C GLY A 61 3.70 22.18 -10.73
N ALA A 62 3.81 23.42 -11.23
CA ALA A 62 5.09 23.99 -11.66
C ALA A 62 6.11 24.17 -10.52
N ASP A 63 5.64 24.23 -9.29
CA ASP A 63 6.41 24.41 -8.06
C ASP A 63 6.95 23.11 -7.46
N ASN A 64 6.46 21.94 -7.90
CA ASN A 64 6.88 20.64 -7.37
C ASN A 64 7.21 19.57 -8.43
N PHE A 65 7.08 19.90 -9.72
CA PHE A 65 7.34 18.94 -10.81
C PHE A 65 8.76 18.35 -10.77
N ASP A 66 9.72 19.12 -10.28
CA ASP A 66 11.12 18.70 -10.13
C ASP A 66 11.34 17.65 -9.02
N GLN A 67 10.33 17.38 -8.19
CA GLN A 67 10.38 16.41 -7.09
C GLN A 67 9.81 15.04 -7.48
N LEU A 68 9.39 14.84 -8.74
CA LEU A 68 8.81 13.57 -9.18
C LEU A 68 9.87 12.45 -9.22
N GLU A 69 9.50 11.30 -8.64
CA GLU A 69 10.31 10.09 -8.63
C GLU A 69 9.53 8.90 -9.23
N VAL A 70 10.25 7.91 -9.73
CA VAL A 70 9.64 6.66 -10.19
C VAL A 70 9.15 5.86 -8.98
N ALA A 71 7.84 5.76 -8.81
CA ALA A 71 7.25 4.99 -7.70
C ALA A 71 7.41 3.46 -7.89
N TRP A 72 7.29 2.97 -9.13
CA TRP A 72 7.50 1.56 -9.50
C TRP A 72 7.65 1.42 -11.02
N THR A 73 8.12 0.25 -11.46
CA THR A 73 8.21 -0.11 -12.89
C THR A 73 7.71 -1.53 -13.07
N TRP A 74 6.93 -1.77 -14.12
CA TRP A 74 6.47 -3.09 -14.52
C TRP A 74 7.23 -3.55 -15.78
N ASP A 75 7.79 -4.76 -15.74
CA ASP A 75 8.47 -5.36 -16.89
C ASP A 75 7.51 -6.26 -17.69
N GLY A 76 7.19 -5.81 -18.90
CA GLY A 76 6.35 -6.53 -19.87
C GLY A 76 7.11 -7.51 -20.78
N SER A 77 8.40 -7.73 -20.56
CA SER A 77 9.25 -8.58 -21.43
C SER A 77 8.69 -9.99 -21.64
N SER A 78 8.05 -10.55 -20.63
CA SER A 78 7.41 -11.87 -20.65
C SER A 78 6.21 -11.97 -21.62
N PHE A 79 5.68 -10.83 -22.08
CA PHE A 79 4.60 -10.75 -23.08
C PHE A 79 5.12 -10.45 -24.49
N GLN A 80 6.44 -10.47 -24.71
CA GLN A 80 7.07 -10.08 -25.98
C GLN A 80 6.66 -8.66 -26.41
N ALA A 81 6.57 -7.75 -25.44
CA ALA A 81 6.11 -6.40 -25.69
C ALA A 81 6.94 -5.71 -26.79
N GLN A 82 6.29 -5.29 -27.89
CA GLN A 82 6.98 -4.68 -29.03
C GLN A 82 6.75 -3.17 -29.13
N SER A 83 5.81 -2.61 -28.38
CA SER A 83 5.36 -1.23 -28.56
C SER A 83 5.22 -0.47 -27.24
N GLY A 84 5.93 0.65 -27.12
CA GLY A 84 5.72 1.66 -26.06
C GLY A 84 4.64 2.69 -26.38
N ARG A 85 3.72 2.40 -27.30
CA ARG A 85 2.63 3.31 -27.71
C ARG A 85 1.30 3.06 -27.00
N SER A 86 1.28 2.20 -25.98
CA SER A 86 0.07 2.01 -25.18
C SER A 86 -0.29 3.30 -24.43
N THR A 87 -1.59 3.55 -24.31
CA THR A 87 -2.15 4.60 -23.46
C THR A 87 -2.99 3.90 -22.40
N PRO A 88 -2.40 3.55 -21.24
CA PRO A 88 -3.10 2.77 -20.23
C PRO A 88 -4.39 3.43 -19.76
N SER A 89 -5.38 2.61 -19.40
CA SER A 89 -6.60 3.07 -18.71
C SER A 89 -6.48 2.80 -17.22
N TYR A 90 -6.98 3.73 -16.41
CA TYR A 90 -7.09 3.56 -14.96
C TYR A 90 -8.57 3.55 -14.61
N ILE A 91 -9.06 2.44 -14.05
CA ILE A 91 -10.48 2.19 -13.79
C ILE A 91 -10.63 1.42 -12.47
N ASN A 92 -11.41 1.95 -11.53
CA ASN A 92 -11.70 1.33 -10.22
C ASN A 92 -10.43 0.94 -9.47
N GLY A 93 -9.44 1.84 -9.45
CA GLY A 93 -8.17 1.62 -8.78
C GLY A 93 -7.20 0.65 -9.50
N ARG A 94 -7.48 0.25 -10.74
CA ARG A 94 -6.67 -0.72 -11.51
C ARG A 94 -6.18 -0.12 -12.82
N MET A 95 -4.91 -0.36 -13.14
CA MET A 95 -4.32 0.01 -14.42
C MET A 95 -4.43 -1.14 -15.43
N TYR A 96 -4.95 -0.84 -16.61
CA TYR A 96 -5.07 -1.75 -17.75
C TYR A 96 -4.17 -1.24 -18.87
N THR A 97 -3.27 -2.08 -19.36
CA THR A 97 -2.39 -1.78 -20.50
C THR A 97 -2.26 -3.00 -21.40
N VAL A 98 -1.71 -2.78 -22.59
CA VAL A 98 -1.24 -3.84 -23.49
C VAL A 98 0.29 -3.85 -23.48
N ALA A 99 0.87 -5.02 -23.77
CA ALA A 99 2.30 -5.27 -23.89
C ALA A 99 2.62 -5.53 -25.36
#